data_AF-A0A6P7YE46-F1
#
_entry.id   AF-A0A6P7YE46-F1
#
_cell.length_a   1.000
_cell.length_b   1.000
_cell.length_c   1.000
_cell.angle_alpha   90.00
_cell.angle_beta   90.00
_cell.angle_gamma   90.00
#
_symmetry.space_group_name_H-M   'P 1'
#
loop_
_entity.id
_entity.type
_entity.pdbx_description
1 polymer ?
#
loop_
_entity_poly.entity_id
_entity_poly.type
_entity_poly.pdbx_seq_one_letter_code
_entity_poly.pdbx_strand_id
1 'polypeptide(L)'
;MEAARFPAEDSEGRDARIVGSELVENYTVYIIQVKADFHQWTVKHRYSDFHDLHEKLTGEKMVDKNLLPPKKIIGKNSRSLVEKRQKELEVYLQTLLAKFPTATPKVLSSFLHFHLYEINGITAALSEELFHRGEQLLLAGEVFNIRPLQLYAITQQLRKGKPTCVNGDAKTDLGHILDFTCRLKYLKISGTRGPVGTSNIQEHLLPFDLSVFKSLQQIEINHCEAKHIQGLISSKPTLATLSIQFSAASMKDILVPEASEFDHWEPECPVLECPVTAIVPTWKSLTTLDMSHNWISNIDDSVKLIRKIEFLDLSHNEISTVENLQHLYNLIHLDLSYNKLASLEGVHAKLGNIKTLNLAGNLLESLCGLNKLYSLVNLDLSNNKIEQIEEIRNIGRLPCLEKLVLSNNPLTIIPDYRTKVLAKFWDRASEVCLDNTSTTEKELDTVEVLKAIEKAKEAKNKANNSNKKISEDSRLTASSSKANCSSLNARPSSPSLPRPVSSSKGT
;
A
#
# COMPACT_ATOMS: atom_id res chain seq x y z
N MET A 1 0.30 17.78 1.80
CA MET A 1 -1.16 17.61 1.65
C MET A 1 -1.71 17.68 3.06
N GLU A 2 -2.45 18.74 3.42
CA GLU A 2 -2.91 18.96 4.80
C GLU A 2 -3.78 17.77 5.26
N ALA A 3 -3.49 17.19 6.44
CA ALA A 3 -4.28 16.10 6.99
C ALA A 3 -5.76 16.52 7.05
N ALA A 4 -6.66 15.62 6.64
CA ALA A 4 -8.07 15.97 6.58
C ALA A 4 -8.58 16.34 7.98
N ARG A 5 -8.93 17.63 8.16
CA ARG A 5 -9.53 18.11 9.40
C ARG A 5 -10.89 17.42 9.56
N PHE A 6 -11.13 16.84 10.72
CA PHE A 6 -12.43 16.29 11.03
C PHE A 6 -13.47 17.43 11.09
N PRO A 7 -14.56 17.37 10.31
CA PRO A 7 -15.60 18.40 10.37
C PRO A 7 -16.16 18.52 11.79
N ALA A 8 -16.47 19.75 12.20
CA ALA A 8 -17.25 19.98 13.43
C ALA A 8 -18.70 19.63 13.11
N GLU A 9 -19.20 18.52 13.66
CA GLU A 9 -20.60 18.14 13.52
C GLU A 9 -21.43 18.92 14.55
N ASP A 10 -21.89 20.12 14.17
CA ASP A 10 -23.09 20.68 14.79
C ASP A 10 -24.26 19.77 14.41
N SER A 11 -24.89 19.14 15.40
CA SER A 11 -25.87 18.07 15.15
C SER A 11 -27.10 18.61 14.40
N GLU A 12 -27.18 18.35 13.10
CA GLU A 12 -28.44 18.43 12.37
C GLU A 12 -29.26 17.19 12.76
N GLY A 13 -30.29 17.38 13.58
CA GLY A 13 -31.09 16.29 14.13
C GLY A 13 -31.63 15.28 13.11
N ARG A 14 -32.08 14.12 13.61
CA ARG A 14 -32.61 13.03 12.78
C ARG A 14 -33.90 13.41 12.08
N ASP A 15 -34.04 13.03 10.81
CA ASP A 15 -35.27 13.17 10.02
C ASP A 15 -35.55 11.90 9.21
N ALA A 16 -36.82 11.64 8.94
CA ALA A 16 -37.26 10.54 8.08
C ALA A 16 -38.43 11.01 7.22
N ARG A 17 -38.29 10.84 5.90
CA ARG A 17 -39.27 11.28 4.89
C ARG A 17 -39.63 10.13 3.97
N ILE A 18 -40.90 10.02 3.59
CA ILE A 18 -41.33 9.03 2.62
C ILE A 18 -41.32 9.67 1.24
N VAL A 19 -40.23 9.44 0.51
CA VAL A 19 -39.96 10.09 -0.79
C VAL A 19 -40.67 9.42 -1.96
N GLY A 20 -41.23 8.23 -1.75
CA GLY A 20 -41.99 7.53 -2.77
C GLY A 20 -42.53 6.19 -2.31
N SER A 21 -43.15 5.48 -3.25
CA SER A 21 -43.60 4.11 -3.04
C SER A 21 -43.58 3.33 -4.36
N GLU A 22 -43.33 2.05 -4.26
CA GLU A 22 -43.35 1.11 -5.37
C GLU A 22 -44.38 0.00 -5.11
N LEU A 23 -45.04 -0.48 -6.17
CA LEU A 23 -45.92 -1.64 -6.10
C LEU A 23 -45.08 -2.88 -6.40
N VAL A 24 -44.86 -3.73 -5.40
CA VAL A 24 -44.17 -5.01 -5.54
C VAL A 24 -45.22 -6.10 -5.45
N GLU A 25 -45.43 -6.80 -6.57
CA GLU A 25 -46.49 -7.80 -6.73
C GLU A 25 -47.87 -7.24 -6.33
N ASN A 26 -48.33 -7.56 -5.11
CA ASN A 26 -49.67 -7.25 -4.59
C ASN A 26 -49.65 -6.33 -3.37
N TYR A 27 -48.49 -5.77 -3.01
CA TYR A 27 -48.33 -4.85 -1.87
C TYR A 27 -47.49 -3.62 -2.21
N THR A 28 -47.77 -2.54 -1.49
CA THR A 28 -47.03 -1.28 -1.62
C THR A 28 -45.86 -1.27 -0.66
N VAL A 29 -44.67 -0.96 -1.17
CA VAL A 29 -43.45 -0.71 -0.42
C VAL A 29 -43.20 0.80 -0.41
N TYR A 30 -42.95 1.35 0.75
CA TYR A 30 -42.64 2.77 0.95
C TYR A 30 -41.12 2.96 0.95
N ILE A 31 -40.66 3.94 0.19
CA ILE A 31 -39.25 4.32 0.11
C ILE A 31 -39.04 5.47 1.10
N ILE A 32 -38.31 5.19 2.16
CA ILE A 32 -38.08 6.11 3.27
C ILE A 32 -36.65 6.62 3.13
N GLN A 33 -36.50 7.93 2.96
CA GLN A 33 -35.22 8.62 3.07
C GLN A 33 -34.99 8.97 4.53
N VAL A 34 -33.91 8.45 5.10
CA VAL A 34 -33.50 8.73 6.48
C VAL A 34 -32.28 9.64 6.43
N LYS A 35 -32.29 10.68 7.26
CA LYS A 35 -31.18 11.61 7.43
C LYS A 35 -30.76 11.62 8.90
N ALA A 36 -29.47 11.43 9.14
CA ALA A 36 -28.85 11.62 10.45
C ALA A 36 -27.54 12.40 10.23
N ASP A 37 -27.49 13.62 10.75
CA ASP A 37 -26.39 14.56 10.49
C ASP A 37 -26.16 14.73 8.97
N PHE A 38 -24.94 14.48 8.48
CA PHE A 38 -24.58 14.57 7.07
C PHE A 38 -24.87 13.29 6.26
N HIS A 39 -25.23 12.20 6.95
CA HIS A 39 -25.50 10.92 6.32
C HIS A 39 -26.97 10.82 5.92
N GLN A 40 -27.20 10.39 4.69
CA GLN A 40 -28.51 10.14 4.14
C GLN A 40 -28.53 8.80 3.45
N TRP A 41 -29.55 7.98 3.71
CA TRP A 41 -29.74 6.69 3.07
C TRP A 41 -31.22 6.43 2.83
N THR A 42 -31.50 5.33 2.12
CA THR A 42 -32.89 4.92 1.88
C THR A 42 -33.16 3.52 2.43
N VAL A 43 -34.30 3.37 3.10
CA VAL A 43 -34.81 2.07 3.55
C VAL A 43 -36.18 1.84 2.93
N LYS A 44 -36.53 0.57 2.73
CA LYS A 44 -37.77 0.15 2.08
C LYS A 44 -38.57 -0.72 3.03
N HIS A 45 -39.80 -0.31 3.32
CA HIS A 45 -40.70 -1.04 4.22
C HIS A 45 -42.12 -1.07 3.68
N ARG A 46 -42.80 -2.19 3.82
CA ARG A 46 -44.25 -2.29 3.58
C ARG A 46 -45.01 -1.96 4.85
N TYR A 47 -46.30 -1.65 4.73
CA TYR A 47 -47.12 -1.26 5.88
C TYR A 47 -47.11 -2.28 7.04
N SER A 48 -47.04 -3.59 6.75
CA SER A 48 -46.95 -4.60 7.82
C SER A 48 -45.71 -4.45 8.68
N ASP A 49 -44.60 -3.98 8.11
CA ASP A 49 -43.35 -3.83 8.87
C ASP A 49 -43.47 -2.65 9.85
N PHE A 50 -44.19 -1.59 9.47
CA PHE A 50 -44.56 -0.49 10.39
C PHE A 50 -45.49 -0.99 11.51
N HIS A 51 -46.41 -1.90 11.18
CA HIS A 51 -47.29 -2.51 12.17
C HIS A 51 -46.50 -3.36 13.17
N ASP A 52 -45.59 -4.20 12.68
CA ASP A 52 -44.71 -5.03 13.52
C ASP A 52 -43.79 -4.18 14.41
N LEU A 53 -43.25 -3.08 13.88
CA LEU A 53 -42.51 -2.08 14.66
C LEU A 53 -43.39 -1.50 15.77
N HIS A 54 -44.60 -1.07 15.43
CA HIS A 54 -45.51 -0.43 16.37
C HIS A 54 -45.98 -1.38 17.48
N GLU A 55 -46.26 -2.63 17.16
CA GLU A 55 -46.64 -3.66 18.14
C GLU A 55 -45.51 -3.88 19.15
N LYS A 56 -44.25 -3.96 18.69
CA LYS A 56 -43.08 -4.09 19.58
C LYS A 56 -42.92 -2.88 20.50
N LEU A 57 -42.98 -1.67 19.94
CA LEU A 57 -42.85 -0.43 20.73
C LEU A 57 -44.00 -0.28 21.74
N THR A 58 -45.22 -0.67 21.37
CA THR A 58 -46.39 -0.64 22.24
C THR A 58 -46.32 -1.70 23.34
N GLY A 59 -45.82 -2.90 23.02
CA GLY A 59 -45.62 -3.99 23.98
C GLY A 59 -44.66 -3.60 25.11
N GLU A 60 -43.64 -2.80 24.79
CA GLU A 60 -42.70 -2.22 25.76
C GLU A 60 -43.21 -0.93 26.43
N LYS A 61 -44.48 -0.54 26.20
CA LYS A 61 -45.12 0.69 26.69
C LYS A 61 -44.39 1.99 26.28
N MET A 62 -43.65 1.95 25.18
CA MET A 62 -42.85 3.09 24.72
C MET A 62 -43.66 4.09 23.90
N VAL A 63 -44.81 3.70 23.31
CA VAL A 63 -45.67 4.54 22.45
C VAL A 63 -47.15 4.29 22.69
N ASP A 64 -48.00 5.25 22.30
CA ASP A 64 -49.47 5.11 22.38
C ASP A 64 -49.98 4.12 21.33
N LYS A 65 -50.93 3.26 21.71
CA LYS A 65 -51.58 2.25 20.86
C LYS A 65 -52.23 2.81 19.59
N ASN A 66 -52.64 4.07 19.61
CA ASN A 66 -53.36 4.71 18.51
C ASN A 66 -52.46 5.56 17.60
N LEU A 67 -51.14 5.54 17.84
CA LEU A 67 -50.21 6.40 17.11
C LEU A 67 -50.04 5.97 15.64
N LEU A 68 -50.11 4.68 15.35
CA LEU A 68 -49.98 4.17 13.98
C LEU A 68 -51.28 4.39 13.16
N PRO A 69 -51.21 4.96 11.95
CA PRO A 69 -52.38 5.12 11.09
C PRO A 69 -53.03 3.77 10.75
N PRO A 70 -54.38 3.64 10.76
CA PRO A 70 -55.06 2.34 10.67
C PRO A 70 -54.99 1.70 9.27
N LYS A 71 -54.96 0.36 9.25
CA LYS A 71 -54.94 -0.45 8.02
C LYS A 71 -56.30 -0.42 7.32
N LYS A 72 -56.45 0.38 6.27
CA LYS A 72 -57.64 0.37 5.40
C LYS A 72 -57.48 -0.63 4.25
N ILE A 73 -58.41 -1.59 4.17
CA ILE A 73 -58.39 -2.76 3.26
C ILE A 73 -58.98 -2.45 1.87
N ILE A 74 -59.94 -1.53 1.80
CA ILE A 74 -60.65 -1.17 0.55
C ILE A 74 -59.79 -0.19 -0.27
N GLY A 75 -59.53 -0.51 -1.53
CA GLY A 75 -58.78 0.36 -2.45
C GLY A 75 -57.29 0.52 -2.10
N LYS A 76 -56.67 -0.49 -1.46
CA LYS A 76 -55.30 -0.44 -0.90
C LYS A 76 -54.19 0.05 -1.86
N ASN A 77 -54.39 -0.09 -3.18
CA ASN A 77 -53.45 0.30 -4.22
C ASN A 77 -53.89 1.55 -5.00
N SER A 78 -54.99 2.22 -4.59
CA SER A 78 -55.41 3.46 -5.25
C SER A 78 -54.40 4.55 -4.98
N ARG A 79 -54.05 5.32 -6.01
CA ARG A 79 -53.00 6.35 -5.96
C ARG A 79 -53.24 7.36 -4.83
N SER A 80 -54.46 7.85 -4.69
CA SER A 80 -54.84 8.83 -3.65
C SER A 80 -54.72 8.28 -2.22
N LEU A 81 -54.99 6.98 -2.01
CA LEU A 81 -54.89 6.35 -0.71
C LEU A 81 -53.43 6.05 -0.35
N VAL A 82 -52.62 5.63 -1.32
CA VAL A 82 -51.17 5.46 -1.15
C VAL A 82 -50.51 6.79 -0.80
N GLU A 83 -50.82 7.87 -1.53
CA GLU A 83 -50.29 9.23 -1.25
C GLU A 83 -50.73 9.75 0.13
N LYS A 84 -51.99 9.52 0.52
CA LYS A 84 -52.45 9.87 1.88
C LYS A 84 -51.69 9.08 2.95
N ARG A 85 -51.52 7.77 2.74
CA ARG A 85 -50.83 6.90 3.69
C ARG A 85 -49.33 7.22 3.80
N GLN A 86 -48.67 7.63 2.71
CA GLN A 86 -47.30 8.13 2.74
C GLN A 86 -47.17 9.28 3.75
N LYS A 87 -48.04 10.31 3.65
CA LYS A 87 -48.02 11.45 4.58
C LYS A 87 -48.29 11.04 6.03
N GLU A 88 -49.26 10.15 6.25
CA GLU A 88 -49.60 9.66 7.60
C GLU A 88 -48.45 8.85 8.23
N LEU A 89 -47.79 7.99 7.46
CA LEU A 89 -46.63 7.19 7.91
C LEU A 89 -45.37 8.05 8.11
N GLU A 90 -45.18 9.09 7.31
CA GLU A 90 -44.09 10.05 7.51
C GLU A 90 -44.23 10.77 8.84
N VAL A 91 -45.41 11.33 9.14
CA VAL A 91 -45.67 11.99 10.43
C VAL A 91 -45.49 11.01 11.59
N TYR A 92 -45.89 9.75 11.43
CA TYR A 92 -45.63 8.69 12.42
C TYR A 92 -44.13 8.54 12.71
N LEU A 93 -43.28 8.41 11.67
CA LEU A 93 -41.83 8.28 11.83
C LEU A 93 -41.20 9.52 12.47
N GLN A 94 -41.58 10.71 12.02
CA GLN A 94 -41.09 11.97 12.60
C GLN A 94 -41.48 12.09 14.07
N THR A 95 -42.70 11.66 14.44
CA THR A 95 -43.14 11.63 15.83
C THR A 95 -42.33 10.66 16.67
N LEU A 96 -41.98 9.47 16.14
CA LEU A 96 -41.10 8.53 16.83
C LEU A 96 -39.70 9.10 17.03
N LEU A 97 -39.11 9.72 16.00
CA LEU A 97 -37.77 10.32 16.10
C LEU A 97 -37.74 11.48 17.10
N ALA A 98 -38.77 12.33 17.13
CA ALA A 98 -38.91 13.39 18.12
C ALA A 98 -39.07 12.86 19.55
N LYS A 99 -39.72 11.70 19.71
CA LYS A 99 -39.91 11.05 21.02
C LYS A 99 -38.62 10.42 21.57
N PHE A 100 -37.74 9.94 20.68
CA PHE A 100 -36.49 9.27 21.07
C PHE A 100 -35.25 10.02 20.54
N PRO A 101 -35.00 11.27 20.99
CA PRO A 101 -33.94 12.10 20.44
C PRO A 101 -32.53 11.62 20.82
N THR A 102 -32.37 10.91 21.94
CA THR A 102 -31.06 10.49 22.46
C THR A 102 -30.89 8.98 22.49
N ALA A 103 -31.88 8.23 23.00
CA ALA A 103 -31.82 6.78 23.14
C ALA A 103 -32.92 6.13 22.27
N THR A 104 -32.56 5.76 21.04
CA THR A 104 -33.49 5.13 20.10
C THR A 104 -33.66 3.66 20.45
N PRO A 105 -34.90 3.15 20.60
CA PRO A 105 -35.15 1.74 20.84
C PRO A 105 -34.51 0.86 19.75
N LYS A 106 -33.96 -0.30 20.12
CA LYS A 106 -33.27 -1.22 19.19
C LYS A 106 -34.13 -1.56 17.98
N VAL A 107 -35.41 -1.82 18.19
CA VAL A 107 -36.37 -2.12 17.11
C VAL A 107 -36.53 -0.98 16.11
N LEU A 108 -36.50 0.27 16.56
CA LEU A 108 -36.58 1.45 15.68
C LEU A 108 -35.23 1.71 14.98
N SER A 109 -34.11 1.51 15.69
CA SER A 109 -32.76 1.57 15.11
C SER A 109 -32.56 0.53 14.01
N SER A 110 -33.03 -0.70 14.21
CA SER A 110 -33.03 -1.75 13.19
C SER A 110 -34.00 -1.42 12.06
N PHE A 111 -35.18 -0.86 12.33
CA PHE A 111 -36.14 -0.48 11.29
C PHE A 111 -35.58 0.63 10.37
N LEU A 112 -34.87 1.61 10.91
CA LEU A 112 -34.31 2.72 10.13
C LEU A 112 -32.85 2.52 9.70
N HIS A 113 -32.26 1.37 9.97
CA HIS A 113 -30.84 1.05 9.69
C HIS A 113 -29.82 1.99 10.35
N PHE A 114 -30.13 2.54 11.54
CA PHE A 114 -29.16 3.38 12.27
C PHE A 114 -27.86 2.64 12.62
N HIS A 115 -27.95 1.36 12.97
CA HIS A 115 -26.78 0.50 13.22
C HIS A 115 -25.84 0.33 12.01
N LEU A 116 -26.26 0.69 10.79
CA LEU A 116 -25.45 0.59 9.57
C LEU A 116 -24.85 1.93 9.12
N TYR A 117 -25.50 3.05 9.43
CA TYR A 117 -25.20 4.36 8.82
C TYR A 117 -25.06 5.52 9.81
N GLU A 118 -25.69 5.43 10.98
CA GLU A 118 -25.63 6.47 12.02
C GLU A 118 -24.45 6.19 12.94
N ILE A 119 -23.64 7.22 13.23
CA ILE A 119 -22.44 7.11 14.08
C ILE A 119 -22.75 6.40 15.41
N ASN A 120 -23.76 6.88 16.14
CA ASN A 120 -24.15 6.30 17.44
C ASN A 120 -24.60 4.84 17.30
N GLY A 121 -25.44 4.57 16.29
CA GLY A 121 -25.95 3.22 16.03
C GLY A 121 -24.83 2.24 15.71
N ILE A 122 -23.87 2.65 14.88
CA ILE A 122 -22.71 1.84 14.49
C ILE A 122 -21.85 1.51 15.72
N THR A 123 -21.50 2.51 16.54
CA THR A 123 -20.68 2.27 17.73
C THR A 123 -21.42 1.45 18.78
N ALA A 124 -22.72 1.65 18.97
CA ALA A 124 -23.51 0.85 19.91
C ALA A 124 -23.59 -0.62 19.48
N ALA A 125 -23.80 -0.89 18.18
CA ALA A 125 -23.83 -2.25 17.65
C ALA A 125 -22.47 -2.94 17.76
N LEU A 126 -21.38 -2.22 17.45
CA LEU A 126 -20.02 -2.74 17.58
C LEU A 126 -19.64 -2.99 19.05
N SER A 127 -20.00 -2.09 19.97
CA SER A 127 -19.81 -2.31 21.40
C SER A 127 -20.53 -3.56 21.90
N GLU A 128 -21.79 -3.76 21.48
CA GLU A 128 -22.56 -4.95 21.87
C GLU A 128 -21.95 -6.25 21.31
N GLU A 129 -21.43 -6.23 20.07
CA GLU A 129 -20.71 -7.37 19.49
C GLU A 129 -19.45 -7.69 20.30
N LEU A 130 -18.62 -6.68 20.59
CA LEU A 130 -17.36 -6.87 21.31
C LEU A 130 -17.58 -7.21 22.79
N PHE A 131 -18.67 -6.76 23.40
CA PHE A 131 -19.08 -7.21 24.72
C PHE A 131 -19.28 -8.73 24.76
N HIS A 132 -19.89 -9.30 23.72
CA HIS A 132 -20.20 -10.74 23.66
C HIS A 132 -19.04 -11.59 23.14
N ARG A 133 -18.24 -11.07 22.20
CA ARG A 133 -17.25 -11.86 21.44
C ARG A 133 -15.82 -11.34 21.57
N GLY A 134 -15.58 -10.18 22.18
CA GLY A 134 -14.28 -9.51 22.20
C GLY A 134 -13.15 -10.38 22.75
N GLU A 135 -13.33 -10.98 23.92
CA GLU A 135 -12.32 -11.89 24.51
C GLU A 135 -12.06 -13.10 23.63
N GLN A 136 -13.11 -13.71 23.06
CA GLN A 136 -12.97 -14.86 22.17
C GLN A 136 -12.15 -14.49 20.93
N LEU A 137 -12.42 -13.33 20.33
CA LEU A 137 -11.70 -12.84 19.15
C LEU A 137 -10.23 -12.53 19.46
N LEU A 138 -9.95 -11.93 20.63
CA LEU A 138 -8.57 -11.66 21.07
C LEU A 138 -7.78 -12.95 21.35
N LEU A 139 -8.41 -13.95 21.96
CA LEU A 139 -7.79 -15.25 22.24
C LEU A 139 -7.57 -16.07 20.98
N ALA A 140 -8.48 -15.98 20.01
CA ALA A 140 -8.33 -16.65 18.72
C ALA A 140 -7.12 -16.12 17.93
N GLY A 141 -6.76 -14.85 18.14
CA GLY A 141 -5.65 -14.22 17.44
C GLY A 141 -5.91 -14.07 15.93
N GLU A 142 -7.17 -14.04 15.53
CA GLU A 142 -7.58 -13.88 14.13
C GLU A 142 -7.47 -12.42 13.69
N VAL A 143 -7.41 -12.21 12.37
CA VAL A 143 -7.45 -10.88 11.77
C VAL A 143 -8.84 -10.28 11.98
N PHE A 144 -8.92 -9.19 12.75
CA PHE A 144 -10.17 -8.47 12.93
C PHE A 144 -10.41 -7.54 11.74
N ASN A 145 -11.58 -7.68 11.13
CA ASN A 145 -11.98 -6.88 9.98
C ASN A 145 -12.86 -5.71 10.44
N ILE A 146 -12.49 -4.49 10.07
CA ILE A 146 -13.27 -3.28 10.37
C ILE A 146 -13.41 -2.42 9.11
N ARG A 147 -14.55 -1.75 8.97
CA ARG A 147 -14.80 -0.81 7.87
C ARG A 147 -14.33 0.61 8.23
N PRO A 148 -13.91 1.42 7.24
CA PRO A 148 -13.59 2.83 7.46
C PRO A 148 -14.73 3.61 8.14
N LEU A 149 -15.99 3.32 7.80
CA LEU A 149 -17.16 3.93 8.43
C LEU A 149 -17.27 3.61 9.94
N GLN A 150 -16.91 2.40 10.35
CA GLN A 150 -16.90 2.03 11.77
C GLN A 150 -15.78 2.76 12.53
N LEU A 151 -14.58 2.83 11.94
CA LEU A 151 -13.46 3.60 12.51
C LEU A 151 -13.75 5.10 12.58
N TYR A 152 -14.37 5.65 11.54
CA TYR A 152 -14.87 7.02 11.53
C TYR A 152 -15.86 7.25 12.66
N ALA A 153 -16.84 6.35 12.83
CA ALA A 153 -17.84 6.47 13.88
C ALA A 153 -17.21 6.42 15.29
N ILE A 154 -16.26 5.51 15.53
CA ILE A 154 -15.48 5.45 16.78
C ILE A 154 -14.74 6.78 17.00
N THR A 155 -14.04 7.27 15.97
CA THR A 155 -13.27 8.52 16.05
C THR A 155 -14.17 9.70 16.40
N GLN A 156 -15.35 9.83 15.76
CA GLN A 156 -16.31 10.88 16.08
C GLN A 156 -16.85 10.77 17.51
N GLN A 157 -17.16 9.55 17.97
CA GLN A 157 -17.63 9.34 19.34
C GLN A 157 -16.59 9.76 20.39
N LEU A 158 -15.33 9.38 20.19
CA LEU A 158 -14.24 9.74 21.10
C LEU A 158 -14.02 11.25 21.18
N ARG A 159 -14.22 11.97 20.06
CA ARG A 159 -14.12 13.44 20.03
C ARG A 159 -15.29 14.15 20.72
N LYS A 160 -16.48 13.55 20.75
CA LYS A 160 -17.67 14.16 21.39
C LYS A 160 -17.56 14.20 22.92
N GLY A 161 -16.74 13.34 23.54
CA GLY A 161 -16.46 13.36 24.99
C GLY A 161 -17.70 13.14 25.87
N LYS A 162 -18.78 12.57 25.31
CA LYS A 162 -20.05 12.32 26.01
C LYS A 162 -20.06 10.91 26.61
N PRO A 163 -20.84 10.66 27.68
CA PRO A 163 -21.10 9.30 28.16
C PRO A 163 -21.70 8.44 27.03
N THR A 164 -21.13 7.25 26.81
CA THR A 164 -21.44 6.41 25.66
C THR A 164 -22.57 5.42 25.94
N CYS A 165 -22.86 5.15 27.21
CA CYS A 165 -24.06 4.46 27.66
C CYS A 165 -25.12 5.47 28.15
N VAL A 166 -26.31 5.43 27.54
CA VAL A 166 -27.50 6.11 28.06
C VAL A 166 -28.41 5.05 28.67
N ASN A 167 -28.92 5.29 29.89
CA ASN A 167 -29.84 4.40 30.62
C ASN A 167 -29.28 3.08 31.20
N GLY A 168 -27.96 2.96 31.38
CA GLY A 168 -27.37 1.84 32.13
C GLY A 168 -27.25 0.51 31.36
N ASP A 169 -27.42 0.51 30.02
CA ASP A 169 -27.05 -0.64 29.19
C ASP A 169 -25.52 -0.71 29.05
N ALA A 170 -24.88 -1.45 29.95
CA ALA A 170 -23.44 -1.63 29.97
C ALA A 170 -22.89 -2.31 28.70
N LYS A 171 -23.74 -2.92 27.86
CA LYS A 171 -23.30 -3.62 26.64
C LYS A 171 -22.95 -2.69 25.50
N THR A 172 -23.58 -1.52 25.45
CA THR A 172 -23.36 -0.53 24.37
C THR A 172 -22.27 0.49 24.73
N ASP A 173 -21.53 0.24 25.82
CA ASP A 173 -20.48 1.13 26.28
C ASP A 173 -19.27 1.11 25.32
N LEU A 174 -18.73 2.28 24.98
CA LEU A 174 -17.57 2.41 24.08
C LEU A 174 -16.29 1.83 24.69
N GLY A 175 -16.25 1.63 26.01
CA GLY A 175 -15.16 0.99 26.73
C GLY A 175 -14.84 -0.41 26.21
N HIS A 176 -15.84 -1.18 25.76
CA HIS A 176 -15.61 -2.49 25.14
C HIS A 176 -14.82 -2.38 23.83
N ILE A 177 -15.11 -1.36 23.02
CA ILE A 177 -14.33 -1.06 21.81
C ILE A 177 -12.91 -0.66 22.20
N LEU A 178 -12.75 0.25 23.17
CA LEU A 178 -11.43 0.73 23.58
C LEU A 178 -10.54 -0.38 24.16
N ASP A 179 -11.06 -1.21 25.07
CA ASP A 179 -10.33 -2.36 25.61
C ASP A 179 -9.89 -3.33 24.51
N PHE A 180 -10.83 -3.67 23.62
CA PHE A 180 -10.55 -4.56 22.49
C PHE A 180 -9.48 -4.00 21.55
N THR A 181 -9.64 -2.76 21.07
CA THR A 181 -8.70 -2.12 20.14
C THR A 181 -7.30 -1.93 20.74
N CYS A 182 -7.19 -1.66 22.05
CA CYS A 182 -5.91 -1.51 22.74
C CYS A 182 -5.10 -2.83 22.72
N ARG A 183 -5.79 -3.97 22.80
CA ARG A 183 -5.20 -5.33 22.87
C ARG A 183 -5.08 -6.03 21.51
N LEU A 184 -5.76 -5.52 20.49
CA LEU A 184 -5.79 -6.13 19.16
C LEU A 184 -4.39 -6.14 18.51
N LYS A 185 -4.04 -7.27 17.89
CA LYS A 185 -2.74 -7.48 17.22
C LYS A 185 -2.80 -7.44 15.70
N TYR A 186 -3.89 -7.93 15.11
CA TYR A 186 -4.03 -8.12 13.66
C TYR A 186 -5.30 -7.42 13.18
N LEU A 187 -5.15 -6.40 12.33
CA LEU A 187 -6.24 -5.56 11.86
C LEU A 187 -6.27 -5.51 10.34
N LYS A 188 -7.47 -5.63 9.77
CA LYS A 188 -7.73 -5.41 8.35
C LYS A 188 -8.80 -4.35 8.18
N ILE A 189 -8.46 -3.29 7.46
CA ILE A 189 -9.33 -2.19 7.10
C ILE A 189 -9.66 -2.31 5.62
N SER A 190 -10.93 -2.57 5.31
CA SER A 190 -11.38 -2.77 3.93
C SER A 190 -12.43 -1.72 3.56
N GLY A 191 -12.00 -0.68 2.85
CA GLY A 191 -12.90 0.29 2.24
C GLY A 191 -13.53 -0.21 0.96
N THR A 192 -14.61 0.46 0.52
CA THR A 192 -15.28 0.17 -0.76
C THR A 192 -15.18 1.32 -1.75
N ARG A 193 -15.05 1.00 -3.05
CA ARG A 193 -15.20 1.97 -4.15
C ARG A 193 -16.67 2.23 -4.40
N GLY A 194 -17.22 3.27 -3.75
CA GLY A 194 -18.59 3.72 -3.95
C GLY A 194 -19.34 3.98 -2.65
N PRO A 195 -20.63 4.33 -2.75
CA PRO A 195 -21.47 4.54 -1.59
C PRO A 195 -21.69 3.26 -0.79
N VAL A 196 -21.78 3.38 0.53
CA VAL A 196 -22.13 2.25 1.39
C VAL A 196 -23.63 1.94 1.26
N GLY A 197 -23.97 0.81 0.65
CA GLY A 197 -25.36 0.39 0.46
C GLY A 197 -26.19 1.44 -0.29
N THR A 198 -27.26 1.93 0.34
CA THR A 198 -28.16 2.96 -0.25
C THR A 198 -27.86 4.38 0.23
N SER A 199 -26.72 4.58 0.91
CA SER A 199 -26.35 5.85 1.50
C SER A 199 -25.58 6.76 0.55
N ASN A 200 -25.39 8.02 0.93
CA ASN A 200 -24.44 8.96 0.32
C ASN A 200 -23.01 8.82 0.88
N ILE A 201 -22.76 7.86 1.78
CA ILE A 201 -21.50 7.74 2.52
C ILE A 201 -20.42 7.14 1.64
N GLN A 202 -19.31 7.85 1.49
CA GLN A 202 -18.14 7.39 0.74
C GLN A 202 -17.03 6.98 1.71
N GLU A 203 -16.88 5.68 1.96
CA GLU A 203 -15.93 5.14 2.97
C GLU A 203 -14.48 5.60 2.76
N HIS A 204 -14.02 5.71 1.51
CA HIS A 204 -12.65 6.10 1.17
C HIS A 204 -12.32 7.56 1.55
N LEU A 205 -13.33 8.41 1.75
CA LEU A 205 -13.17 9.82 2.13
C LEU A 205 -13.33 10.08 3.64
N LEU A 206 -13.66 9.05 4.43
CA LEU A 206 -13.93 9.23 5.85
C LEU A 206 -12.61 9.27 6.65
N PRO A 207 -12.30 10.37 7.36
CA PRO A 207 -11.12 10.44 8.21
C PRO A 207 -11.29 9.60 9.47
N PHE A 208 -10.29 8.82 9.84
CA PHE A 208 -10.30 8.04 11.08
C PHE A 208 -8.94 8.01 11.76
N ASP A 209 -8.96 7.79 13.07
CA ASP A 209 -7.77 7.79 13.92
C ASP A 209 -7.47 6.39 14.47
N LEU A 210 -6.27 5.89 14.16
CA LEU A 210 -5.76 4.60 14.61
C LEU A 210 -5.02 4.66 15.95
N SER A 211 -4.97 5.82 16.61
CA SER A 211 -4.26 6.01 17.87
C SER A 211 -4.80 5.15 19.02
N VAL A 212 -6.04 4.64 18.93
CA VAL A 212 -6.62 3.72 19.92
C VAL A 212 -5.94 2.34 19.90
N PHE A 213 -5.30 1.98 18.79
CA PHE A 213 -4.64 0.69 18.63
C PHE A 213 -3.19 0.74 19.16
N LYS A 214 -2.97 0.21 20.36
CA LYS A 214 -1.66 0.30 21.04
C LYS A 214 -0.78 -0.94 20.88
N SER A 215 -1.35 -2.08 20.48
CA SER A 215 -0.67 -3.38 20.45
C SER A 215 -0.58 -4.01 19.06
N LEU A 216 -0.88 -3.26 17.99
CA LEU A 216 -0.88 -3.80 16.62
C LEU A 216 0.50 -4.31 16.21
N GLN A 217 0.50 -5.49 15.63
CA GLN A 217 1.65 -6.17 15.04
C GLN A 217 1.52 -6.24 13.52
N GLN A 218 0.28 -6.40 13.02
CA GLN A 218 -0.02 -6.39 11.59
C GLN A 218 -1.22 -5.51 11.30
N ILE A 219 -1.12 -4.72 10.23
CA ILE A 219 -2.25 -3.98 9.68
C ILE A 219 -2.27 -4.08 8.15
N GLU A 220 -3.46 -4.32 7.61
CA GLU A 220 -3.76 -4.26 6.18
C GLU A 220 -4.78 -3.15 5.94
N ILE A 221 -4.49 -2.21 5.03
CA ILE A 221 -5.37 -1.10 4.68
C ILE A 221 -5.62 -1.09 3.18
N ASN A 222 -6.88 -1.25 2.80
CA ASN A 222 -7.29 -1.24 1.40
C ASN A 222 -8.33 -0.14 1.15
N HIS A 223 -8.16 0.58 0.04
CA HIS A 223 -9.14 1.56 -0.45
C HIS A 223 -9.49 2.67 0.56
N CYS A 224 -8.47 3.22 1.25
CA CYS A 224 -8.61 4.36 2.14
C CYS A 224 -7.59 5.43 1.72
N GLU A 225 -8.02 6.66 1.39
CA GLU A 225 -7.03 7.66 0.97
C GLU A 225 -6.08 8.01 2.12
N ALA A 226 -4.77 7.97 1.88
CA ALA A 226 -3.74 8.16 2.90
C ALA A 226 -3.95 9.42 3.78
N LYS A 227 -4.42 10.52 3.19
CA LYS A 227 -4.70 11.79 3.88
C LYS A 227 -5.79 11.71 4.97
N HIS A 228 -6.60 10.65 4.94
CA HIS A 228 -7.69 10.39 5.88
C HIS A 228 -7.28 9.40 6.99
N ILE A 229 -6.11 8.77 6.88
CA ILE A 229 -5.59 7.82 7.87
C ILE A 229 -4.75 8.60 8.88
N GLN A 230 -5.23 8.71 10.12
CA GLN A 230 -4.54 9.39 11.20
C GLN A 230 -4.09 8.41 12.28
N GLY A 231 -3.11 8.83 13.09
CA GLY A 231 -2.68 8.05 14.26
C GLY A 231 -1.90 6.76 13.97
N LEU A 232 -1.70 6.39 12.70
CA LEU A 232 -0.94 5.19 12.30
C LEU A 232 0.47 5.18 12.92
N ILE A 233 1.08 6.36 13.06
CA ILE A 233 2.39 6.58 13.67
C ILE A 233 2.49 6.07 15.11
N SER A 234 1.36 5.97 15.84
CA SER A 234 1.31 5.42 17.20
C SER A 234 1.75 3.95 17.24
N SER A 235 1.63 3.24 16.12
CA SER A 235 2.00 1.83 15.98
C SER A 235 3.47 1.59 15.62
N LYS A 236 4.26 2.65 15.35
CA LYS A 236 5.70 2.55 15.00
C LYS A 236 6.53 1.65 15.93
N PRO A 237 6.29 1.59 17.26
CA PRO A 237 7.06 0.71 18.15
C PRO A 237 6.73 -0.79 17.98
N THR A 238 5.49 -1.14 17.66
CA THR A 238 4.97 -2.52 17.75
C THR A 238 4.73 -3.17 16.40
N LEU A 239 4.48 -2.39 15.34
CA LEU A 239 4.07 -2.89 14.04
C LEU A 239 5.24 -3.60 13.34
N ALA A 240 5.03 -4.86 12.96
CA ALA A 240 5.97 -5.71 12.25
C ALA A 240 5.63 -5.86 10.76
N THR A 241 4.34 -5.84 10.43
CA THR A 241 3.82 -5.99 9.07
C THR A 241 2.82 -4.90 8.74
N LEU A 242 3.06 -4.18 7.64
CA LEU A 242 2.18 -3.15 7.11
C LEU A 242 1.86 -3.46 5.66
N SER A 243 0.58 -3.59 5.31
CA SER A 243 0.12 -3.65 3.93
C SER A 243 -0.82 -2.48 3.66
N ILE A 244 -0.56 -1.73 2.59
CA ILE A 244 -1.40 -0.61 2.15
C ILE A 244 -1.56 -0.70 0.64
N GLN A 245 -2.80 -0.84 0.18
CA GLN A 245 -3.11 -0.98 -1.25
C GLN A 245 -4.21 0.00 -1.66
N PHE A 246 -4.15 0.50 -2.89
CA PHE A 246 -5.14 1.44 -3.48
C PHE A 246 -5.39 2.69 -2.63
N SER A 247 -4.36 3.20 -1.94
CA SER A 247 -4.52 4.15 -0.84
C SER A 247 -3.50 5.30 -0.87
N ALA A 248 -2.34 5.13 -1.49
CA ALA A 248 -1.22 6.09 -1.45
C ALA A 248 -0.73 6.50 -2.84
N ALA A 249 -0.22 7.74 -2.94
CA ALA A 249 0.49 8.24 -4.13
C ALA A 249 1.99 8.42 -3.87
N SER A 250 2.43 8.46 -2.60
CA SER A 250 3.83 8.50 -2.20
C SER A 250 4.04 7.65 -0.94
N MET A 251 5.27 7.13 -0.75
CA MET A 251 5.64 6.42 0.48
C MET A 251 5.59 7.36 1.70
N LYS A 252 5.94 8.64 1.51
CA LYS A 252 5.83 9.68 2.56
C LYS A 252 4.42 9.80 3.13
N ASP A 253 3.38 9.70 2.31
CA ASP A 253 1.98 9.87 2.75
C ASP A 253 1.61 8.91 3.90
N ILE A 254 2.29 7.77 3.98
CA ILE A 254 2.06 6.72 4.96
C ILE A 254 3.15 6.67 6.03
N LEU A 255 4.41 6.69 5.61
CA LEU A 255 5.54 6.49 6.52
C LEU A 255 5.85 7.74 7.33
N VAL A 256 5.53 8.92 6.79
CA VAL A 256 5.76 10.26 7.37
C VAL A 256 4.63 11.22 6.99
N PRO A 257 3.39 10.98 7.45
CA PRO A 257 2.28 11.89 7.14
C PRO A 257 2.56 13.34 7.60
N GLU A 258 3.38 13.50 8.64
CA GLU A 258 3.83 14.80 9.17
C GLU A 258 4.86 15.50 8.28
N ALA A 259 5.49 14.82 7.31
CA ALA A 259 6.45 15.43 6.39
C ALA A 259 5.80 16.49 5.48
N SER A 260 4.47 16.53 5.43
CA SER A 260 3.76 17.59 4.73
C SER A 260 3.81 18.94 5.45
N GLU A 261 4.15 18.96 6.75
CA GLU A 261 4.25 20.16 7.58
C GLU A 261 5.69 20.70 7.68
N PHE A 262 6.69 19.87 7.37
CA PHE A 262 8.11 20.20 7.53
C PHE A 262 8.91 19.92 6.25
N ASP A 263 9.53 20.97 5.69
CA ASP A 263 10.37 20.85 4.49
C ASP A 263 11.61 19.96 4.71
N HIS A 264 12.12 19.88 5.96
CA HIS A 264 13.33 19.14 6.33
C HIS A 264 13.14 18.35 7.62
N TRP A 265 13.09 17.02 7.52
CA TRP A 265 12.99 16.11 8.66
C TRP A 265 14.12 15.08 8.64
N GLU A 266 14.56 14.64 9.83
CA GLU A 266 15.52 13.55 9.97
C GLU A 266 14.97 12.44 10.90
N PRO A 267 15.30 11.17 10.63
CA PRO A 267 14.95 10.06 11.51
C PRO A 267 15.61 10.19 12.88
N GLU A 268 14.92 9.76 13.94
CA GLU A 268 15.46 9.68 15.30
C GLU A 268 16.79 8.91 15.31
N CYS A 269 17.90 9.62 15.56
CA CYS A 269 19.26 9.10 15.57
C CYS A 269 20.10 9.82 16.64
N PRO A 270 21.08 9.17 17.30
CA PRO A 270 21.80 9.74 18.45
C PRO A 270 22.82 10.84 18.14
N VAL A 271 23.04 11.18 16.87
CA VAL A 271 24.11 12.10 16.43
C VAL A 271 23.50 13.18 15.55
N LEU A 272 23.39 14.41 16.04
CA LEU A 272 22.89 15.54 15.26
C LEU A 272 23.78 16.77 15.47
N GLU A 273 24.57 17.09 14.44
CA GLU A 273 25.19 18.41 14.22
C GLU A 273 24.61 19.00 12.92
N CYS A 274 23.29 19.24 12.86
CA CYS A 274 22.64 19.95 11.76
C CYS A 274 21.40 20.73 12.29
N PRO A 275 21.05 21.89 11.72
CA PRO A 275 19.81 22.59 12.05
C PRO A 275 18.63 21.87 11.38
N VAL A 276 17.97 20.95 12.08
CA VAL A 276 16.80 20.20 11.58
C VAL A 276 15.51 20.80 12.16
N THR A 277 14.43 20.83 11.36
CA THR A 277 13.13 21.38 11.81
C THR A 277 12.28 20.39 12.62
N ALA A 278 12.42 19.07 12.38
CA ALA A 278 11.73 18.03 13.15
C ALA A 278 12.51 16.68 13.18
N ILE A 279 12.44 15.98 14.32
CA ILE A 279 12.96 14.61 14.50
C ILE A 279 11.78 13.64 14.44
N VAL A 280 11.83 12.69 13.50
CA VAL A 280 10.72 11.74 13.27
C VAL A 280 11.10 10.35 13.82
N PRO A 281 10.27 9.73 14.66
CA PRO A 281 10.51 8.37 15.15
C PRO A 281 10.57 7.34 14.02
N THR A 282 11.52 6.41 14.11
CA THR A 282 11.68 5.28 13.18
C THR A 282 10.69 4.15 13.47
N TRP A 283 10.41 3.32 12.46
CA TRP A 283 9.63 2.09 12.61
C TRP A 283 10.51 1.01 13.25
N LYS A 284 10.35 0.82 14.57
CA LYS A 284 11.30 0.03 15.39
C LYS A 284 11.23 -1.47 15.16
N SER A 285 10.09 -1.96 14.65
CA SER A 285 9.78 -3.39 14.54
C SER A 285 9.36 -3.81 13.13
N LEU A 286 9.20 -2.87 12.19
CA LEU A 286 8.69 -3.16 10.85
C LEU A 286 9.71 -3.92 10.02
N THR A 287 9.35 -5.15 9.63
CA THR A 287 10.19 -6.05 8.79
C THR A 287 9.56 -6.32 7.44
N THR A 288 8.22 -6.21 7.33
CA THR A 288 7.47 -6.48 6.10
C THR A 288 6.62 -5.27 5.74
N LEU A 289 6.83 -4.72 4.55
CA LEU A 289 6.03 -3.64 3.99
C LEU A 289 5.53 -4.03 2.60
N ASP A 290 4.22 -4.05 2.46
CA ASP A 290 3.53 -4.16 1.18
C ASP A 290 2.87 -2.82 0.86
N MET A 291 3.33 -2.20 -0.22
CA MET A 291 2.73 -1.00 -0.81
C MET A 291 2.37 -1.25 -2.29
N SER A 292 2.03 -2.50 -2.63
CA SER A 292 1.61 -2.87 -3.96
C SER A 292 0.29 -2.20 -4.37
N HIS A 293 0.02 -2.13 -5.67
CA HIS A 293 -1.23 -1.59 -6.22
C HIS A 293 -1.56 -0.16 -5.75
N ASN A 294 -0.55 0.69 -5.68
CA ASN A 294 -0.69 2.12 -5.40
C ASN A 294 -0.28 2.94 -6.64
N TRP A 295 -0.20 4.27 -6.48
CA TRP A 295 0.23 5.19 -7.53
C TRP A 295 1.60 5.79 -7.22
N ILE A 296 2.49 5.01 -6.59
CA ILE A 296 3.81 5.49 -6.17
C ILE A 296 4.71 5.62 -7.40
N SER A 297 5.19 6.84 -7.65
CA SER A 297 6.06 7.11 -8.80
C SER A 297 7.55 6.99 -8.47
N ASN A 298 7.94 7.16 -7.20
CA ASN A 298 9.33 7.17 -6.76
C ASN A 298 9.49 6.55 -5.37
N ILE A 299 10.62 5.89 -5.15
CA ILE A 299 11.05 5.44 -3.82
C ILE A 299 11.74 6.63 -3.12
N ASP A 300 11.02 7.31 -2.23
CA ASP A 300 11.47 8.56 -1.62
C ASP A 300 12.28 8.36 -0.31
N ASP A 301 12.78 9.46 0.26
CA ASP A 301 13.61 9.43 1.49
C ASP A 301 12.93 8.85 2.74
N SER A 302 11.61 8.62 2.73
CA SER A 302 10.89 8.01 3.87
C SER A 302 11.41 6.62 4.23
N VAL A 303 12.08 5.94 3.28
CA VAL A 303 12.77 4.67 3.51
C VAL A 303 13.81 4.72 4.64
N LYS A 304 14.34 5.91 4.96
CA LYS A 304 15.27 6.11 6.09
C LYS A 304 14.68 5.74 7.45
N LEU A 305 13.35 5.65 7.56
CA LEU A 305 12.63 5.32 8.79
C LEU A 305 12.33 3.83 8.96
N ILE A 306 12.51 3.03 7.92
CA ILE A 306 12.12 1.61 7.86
C ILE A 306 13.35 0.70 7.68
N ARG A 307 14.46 1.04 8.35
CA ARG A 307 15.78 0.40 8.17
C ARG A 307 15.84 -1.11 8.45
N LYS A 308 14.86 -1.64 9.20
CA LYS A 308 14.77 -3.06 9.56
C LYS A 308 13.99 -3.92 8.55
N ILE A 309 13.48 -3.33 7.47
CA ILE A 309 12.73 -4.08 6.47
C ILE A 309 13.59 -5.18 5.83
N GLU A 310 12.99 -6.36 5.75
CA GLU A 310 13.50 -7.56 5.09
C GLU A 310 12.71 -7.87 3.82
N PHE A 311 11.41 -7.55 3.81
CA PHE A 311 10.48 -7.79 2.69
C PHE A 311 9.81 -6.47 2.29
N LEU A 312 10.06 -6.02 1.07
CA LEU A 312 9.45 -4.83 0.48
C LEU A 312 8.76 -5.19 -0.82
N ASP A 313 7.44 -5.02 -0.85
CA ASP A 313 6.63 -5.14 -2.07
C ASP A 313 6.18 -3.75 -2.53
N LEU A 314 6.64 -3.37 -3.71
CA LEU A 314 6.28 -2.15 -4.43
C LEU A 314 5.73 -2.48 -5.82
N SER A 315 5.22 -3.69 -6.03
CA SER A 315 4.66 -4.13 -7.29
C SER A 315 3.42 -3.33 -7.71
N HIS A 316 3.09 -3.32 -9.00
CA HIS A 316 1.91 -2.62 -9.52
C HIS A 316 1.84 -1.13 -9.10
N ASN A 317 2.95 -0.42 -9.27
CA ASN A 317 3.08 1.02 -9.03
C ASN A 317 3.55 1.73 -10.32
N GLU A 318 3.98 2.99 -10.21
CA GLU A 318 4.46 3.79 -11.34
C GLU A 318 5.97 4.10 -11.26
N ILE A 319 6.74 3.27 -10.57
CA ILE A 319 8.15 3.50 -10.30
C ILE A 319 8.96 3.39 -11.59
N SER A 320 9.74 4.43 -11.89
CA SER A 320 10.60 4.49 -13.08
C SER A 320 12.10 4.37 -12.78
N THR A 321 12.50 4.66 -11.55
CA THR A 321 13.88 4.55 -11.08
C THR A 321 13.95 3.90 -9.70
N VAL A 322 14.99 3.11 -9.47
CA VAL A 322 15.27 2.52 -8.15
C VAL A 322 16.20 3.47 -7.40
N GLU A 323 15.73 4.09 -6.32
CA GLU A 323 16.48 5.08 -5.53
C GLU A 323 16.30 4.86 -4.03
N ASN A 324 17.17 5.46 -3.22
CA ASN A 324 17.09 5.52 -1.75
C ASN A 324 17.16 4.18 -0.98
N LEU A 325 17.20 3.05 -1.67
CA LEU A 325 17.26 1.72 -1.05
C LEU A 325 18.59 1.43 -0.33
N GLN A 326 19.63 2.27 -0.48
CA GLN A 326 20.90 2.11 0.25
C GLN A 326 20.75 2.15 1.78
N HIS A 327 19.61 2.66 2.27
CA HIS A 327 19.28 2.71 3.69
C HIS A 327 18.71 1.40 4.25
N LEU A 328 18.28 0.47 3.39
CA LEU A 328 17.62 -0.79 3.76
C LEU A 328 18.64 -1.95 3.77
N TYR A 329 19.60 -1.90 4.69
CA TYR A 329 20.70 -2.88 4.76
C TYR A 329 20.26 -4.30 5.12
N ASN A 330 19.06 -4.47 5.70
CA ASN A 330 18.46 -5.77 6.01
C ASN A 330 17.56 -6.32 4.88
N LEU A 331 17.40 -5.60 3.77
CA LEU A 331 16.47 -6.01 2.72
C LEU A 331 16.93 -7.31 2.05
N ILE A 332 16.06 -8.32 2.03
CA ILE A 332 16.31 -9.66 1.49
C ILE A 332 15.45 -9.92 0.25
N HIS A 333 14.20 -9.47 0.29
CA HIS A 333 13.21 -9.65 -0.77
C HIS A 333 12.69 -8.29 -1.22
N LEU A 334 12.76 -8.04 -2.53
CA LEU A 334 12.26 -6.83 -3.15
C LEU A 334 11.40 -7.20 -4.37
N ASP A 335 10.14 -6.80 -4.34
CA ASP A 335 9.25 -6.88 -5.49
C ASP A 335 9.03 -5.49 -6.09
N LEU A 336 9.43 -5.34 -7.35
CA LEU A 336 9.25 -4.15 -8.19
C LEU A 336 8.53 -4.51 -9.50
N SER A 337 7.80 -5.63 -9.52
CA SER A 337 7.10 -6.08 -10.71
C SER A 337 5.97 -5.12 -11.12
N TYR A 338 5.63 -5.11 -12.40
CA TYR A 338 4.58 -4.27 -12.97
C TYR A 338 4.74 -2.77 -12.65
N ASN A 339 5.96 -2.27 -12.82
CA ASN A 339 6.32 -0.86 -12.72
C ASN A 339 6.75 -0.31 -14.11
N LYS A 340 7.42 0.84 -14.14
CA LYS A 340 7.86 1.53 -15.36
C LYS A 340 9.40 1.57 -15.48
N LEU A 341 10.11 0.60 -14.90
CA LEU A 341 11.57 0.57 -14.90
C LEU A 341 12.11 0.30 -16.31
N ALA A 342 12.95 1.20 -16.82
CA ALA A 342 13.60 1.06 -18.13
C ALA A 342 15.12 0.80 -18.03
N SER A 343 15.74 1.16 -16.89
CA SER A 343 17.18 0.98 -16.65
C SER A 343 17.43 0.59 -15.18
N LEU A 344 18.48 -0.21 -14.97
CA LEU A 344 18.96 -0.65 -13.66
C LEU A 344 20.37 -0.12 -13.36
N GLU A 345 20.80 0.92 -14.06
CA GLU A 345 22.12 1.51 -13.86
C GLU A 345 22.31 1.97 -12.40
N GLY A 346 23.42 1.56 -11.80
CA GLY A 346 23.77 1.89 -10.42
C GLY A 346 22.94 1.16 -9.34
N VAL A 347 22.00 0.27 -9.70
CA VAL A 347 21.16 -0.45 -8.72
C VAL A 347 21.99 -1.27 -7.72
N HIS A 348 23.09 -1.88 -8.16
CA HIS A 348 24.01 -2.59 -7.26
C HIS A 348 24.67 -1.72 -6.18
N ALA A 349 24.69 -0.38 -6.33
CA ALA A 349 25.20 0.52 -5.30
C ALA A 349 24.10 0.89 -4.27
N LYS A 350 22.84 0.59 -4.60
CA LYS A 350 21.65 0.92 -3.81
C LYS A 350 21.09 -0.31 -3.10
N LEU A 351 21.16 -1.47 -3.73
CA LEU A 351 20.72 -2.75 -3.15
C LEU A 351 21.87 -3.43 -2.40
N GLY A 352 21.60 -3.82 -1.15
CA GLY A 352 22.52 -4.59 -0.32
C GLY A 352 22.46 -6.09 -0.62
N ASN A 353 22.33 -6.91 0.43
CA ASN A 353 22.32 -8.38 0.36
C ASN A 353 20.98 -8.98 -0.10
N ILE A 354 20.43 -8.48 -1.22
CA ILE A 354 19.19 -8.98 -1.80
C ILE A 354 19.38 -10.41 -2.28
N LYS A 355 18.45 -11.28 -1.85
CA LYS A 355 18.41 -12.69 -2.28
C LYS A 355 17.32 -12.94 -3.33
N THR A 356 16.22 -12.21 -3.26
CA THR A 356 15.11 -12.33 -4.21
C THR A 356 14.75 -10.95 -4.76
N LEU A 357 14.78 -10.83 -6.08
CA LEU A 357 14.43 -9.62 -6.80
C LEU A 357 13.43 -9.95 -7.89
N ASN A 358 12.23 -9.39 -7.80
CA ASN A 358 11.21 -9.49 -8.83
C ASN A 358 11.13 -8.19 -9.63
N LEU A 359 11.39 -8.27 -10.93
CA LEU A 359 11.36 -7.16 -11.90
C LEU A 359 10.42 -7.48 -13.06
N ALA A 360 9.52 -8.45 -12.90
CA ALA A 360 8.59 -8.86 -13.95
C ALA A 360 7.73 -7.70 -14.45
N GLY A 361 7.33 -7.68 -15.72
CA GLY A 361 6.37 -6.69 -16.22
C GLY A 361 6.87 -5.24 -16.23
N ASN A 362 8.17 -5.03 -16.41
CA ASN A 362 8.78 -3.70 -16.56
C ASN A 362 9.16 -3.43 -18.04
N LEU A 363 9.95 -2.40 -18.30
CA LEU A 363 10.37 -1.96 -19.63
C LEU A 363 11.87 -2.18 -19.88
N LEU A 364 12.47 -3.17 -19.20
CA LEU A 364 13.92 -3.38 -19.23
C LEU A 364 14.38 -3.96 -20.57
N GLU A 365 15.34 -3.28 -21.20
CA GLU A 365 16.03 -3.74 -22.41
C GLU A 365 17.44 -4.27 -22.10
N SER A 366 18.07 -3.76 -21.03
CA SER A 366 19.40 -4.15 -20.58
C SER A 366 19.41 -4.59 -19.12
N LEU A 367 20.30 -5.54 -18.81
CA LEU A 367 20.55 -6.04 -17.45
C LEU A 367 21.77 -5.39 -16.79
N CYS A 368 22.32 -4.34 -17.42
CA CYS A 368 23.43 -3.57 -16.86
C CYS A 368 23.06 -3.05 -15.46
N GLY A 369 23.97 -3.23 -14.51
CA GLY A 369 23.79 -2.81 -13.12
C GLY A 369 23.42 -3.92 -12.14
N LEU A 370 22.99 -5.10 -12.62
CA LEU A 370 22.75 -6.29 -11.77
C LEU A 370 24.02 -7.10 -11.45
N ASN A 371 25.12 -6.82 -12.14
CA ASN A 371 26.35 -7.62 -12.17
C ASN A 371 27.14 -7.74 -10.86
N LYS A 372 26.72 -7.02 -9.81
CA LYS A 372 27.37 -7.05 -8.50
C LYS A 372 26.43 -7.44 -7.37
N LEU A 373 25.22 -7.93 -7.67
CA LEU A 373 24.29 -8.46 -6.68
C LEU A 373 24.68 -9.90 -6.30
N TYR A 374 25.84 -10.06 -5.65
CA TYR A 374 26.47 -11.38 -5.46
C TYR A 374 25.64 -12.36 -4.62
N SER A 375 24.77 -11.84 -3.75
CA SER A 375 23.88 -12.62 -2.88
C SER A 375 22.55 -13.01 -3.55
N LEU A 376 22.32 -12.59 -4.79
CA LEU A 376 21.06 -12.81 -5.50
C LEU A 376 20.89 -14.28 -5.87
N VAL A 377 19.78 -14.88 -5.45
CA VAL A 377 19.43 -16.30 -5.66
C VAL A 377 18.28 -16.45 -6.64
N ASN A 378 17.26 -15.60 -6.50
CA ASN A 378 16.05 -15.63 -7.33
C ASN A 378 15.90 -14.29 -8.06
N LEU A 379 15.80 -14.36 -9.39
CA LEU A 379 15.58 -13.20 -10.25
C LEU A 379 14.46 -13.48 -11.25
N ASP A 380 13.39 -12.70 -11.16
CA ASP A 380 12.32 -12.71 -12.15
C ASP A 380 12.43 -11.47 -13.05
N LEU A 381 12.62 -11.69 -14.35
CA LEU A 381 12.70 -10.69 -15.40
C LEU A 381 11.62 -10.94 -16.48
N SER A 382 10.62 -11.75 -16.19
CA SER A 382 9.56 -12.08 -17.14
C SER A 382 8.82 -10.83 -17.63
N ASN A 383 8.24 -10.89 -18.83
CA ASN A 383 7.45 -9.79 -19.38
C ASN A 383 8.21 -8.45 -19.44
N ASN A 384 9.47 -8.47 -19.86
CA ASN A 384 10.29 -7.27 -20.12
C ASN A 384 10.58 -7.14 -21.64
N LYS A 385 11.52 -6.27 -22.02
CA LYS A 385 11.91 -5.99 -23.41
C LYS A 385 13.32 -6.48 -23.75
N ILE A 386 13.80 -7.52 -23.07
CA ILE A 386 15.15 -8.03 -23.26
C ILE A 386 15.22 -8.80 -24.59
N GLU A 387 15.94 -8.26 -25.56
CA GLU A 387 16.04 -8.84 -26.90
C GLU A 387 17.32 -9.65 -27.12
N GLN A 388 18.45 -9.20 -26.58
CA GLN A 388 19.77 -9.75 -26.86
C GLN A 388 20.20 -10.76 -25.77
N ILE A 389 20.72 -11.92 -26.20
CA ILE A 389 21.23 -12.96 -25.27
C ILE A 389 22.50 -12.47 -24.55
N GLU A 390 23.22 -11.54 -25.15
CA GLU A 390 24.43 -10.93 -24.61
C GLU A 390 24.19 -10.25 -23.25
N GLU A 391 22.97 -9.76 -23.00
CA GLU A 391 22.60 -9.13 -21.73
C GLU A 391 22.71 -10.09 -20.54
N ILE A 392 22.56 -11.40 -20.78
CA ILE A 392 22.71 -12.42 -19.74
C ILE A 392 24.12 -12.43 -19.14
N ARG A 393 25.14 -11.93 -19.86
CA ARG A 393 26.50 -11.80 -19.32
C ARG A 393 26.56 -10.90 -18.08
N ASN A 394 25.61 -9.97 -17.93
CA ASN A 394 25.52 -9.12 -16.75
C ASN A 394 25.13 -9.92 -15.50
N ILE A 395 24.40 -11.02 -15.62
CA ILE A 395 23.96 -11.86 -14.49
C ILE A 395 24.66 -13.23 -14.45
N GLY A 396 25.28 -13.66 -15.55
CA GLY A 396 25.91 -14.97 -15.68
C GLY A 396 27.08 -15.23 -14.73
N ARG A 397 27.65 -14.18 -14.12
CA ARG A 397 28.74 -14.25 -13.14
C ARG A 397 28.27 -14.19 -11.68
N LEU A 398 26.97 -14.03 -11.42
CA LEU A 398 26.44 -13.92 -10.07
C LEU A 398 26.48 -15.29 -9.36
N PRO A 399 27.34 -15.48 -8.35
CA PRO A 399 27.74 -16.81 -7.87
C PRO A 399 26.62 -17.58 -7.16
N CYS A 400 25.59 -16.89 -6.67
CA CYS A 400 24.47 -17.50 -5.95
C CYS A 400 23.19 -17.61 -6.78
N LEU A 401 23.18 -17.13 -8.03
CA LEU A 401 21.94 -17.13 -8.83
C LEU A 401 21.57 -18.56 -9.21
N GLU A 402 20.39 -18.99 -8.77
CA GLU A 402 19.87 -20.35 -8.96
C GLU A 402 18.55 -20.34 -9.75
N LYS A 403 17.69 -19.33 -9.57
CA LYS A 403 16.41 -19.24 -10.28
C LYS A 403 16.37 -17.98 -11.12
N LEU A 404 16.17 -18.16 -12.43
CA LEU A 404 16.05 -17.09 -13.40
C LEU A 404 14.79 -17.30 -14.24
N VAL A 405 13.95 -16.28 -14.32
CA VAL A 405 12.77 -16.28 -15.20
C VAL A 405 12.93 -15.19 -16.26
N LEU A 406 12.90 -15.57 -17.53
CA LEU A 406 13.02 -14.70 -18.71
C LEU A 406 11.81 -14.83 -19.65
N SER A 407 10.82 -15.65 -19.30
CA SER A 407 9.60 -15.85 -20.08
C SER A 407 8.96 -14.53 -20.55
N ASN A 408 8.37 -14.55 -21.74
CA ASN A 408 7.73 -13.37 -22.35
C ASN A 408 8.67 -12.17 -22.56
N ASN A 409 9.96 -12.42 -22.84
CA ASN A 409 10.89 -11.43 -23.41
C ASN A 409 11.16 -11.74 -24.89
N PRO A 410 11.48 -10.74 -25.74
CA PRO A 410 11.80 -10.97 -27.15
C PRO A 410 12.91 -12.01 -27.40
N LEU A 411 13.90 -12.13 -26.52
CA LEU A 411 14.97 -13.14 -26.63
C LEU A 411 14.46 -14.60 -26.63
N THR A 412 13.28 -14.85 -26.06
CA THR A 412 12.70 -16.20 -25.96
C THR A 412 12.23 -16.76 -27.32
N ILE A 413 12.09 -15.89 -28.34
CA ILE A 413 11.75 -16.28 -29.71
C ILE A 413 12.95 -16.93 -30.41
N ILE A 414 14.18 -16.69 -29.92
CA ILE A 414 15.40 -17.20 -30.53
C ILE A 414 15.40 -18.74 -30.45
N PRO A 415 15.66 -19.46 -31.55
CA PRO A 415 15.80 -20.91 -31.51
C PRO A 415 16.87 -21.33 -30.51
N ASP A 416 16.57 -22.35 -29.71
CA ASP A 416 17.43 -22.84 -28.64
C ASP A 416 17.84 -21.76 -27.62
N TYR A 417 16.98 -20.76 -27.35
CA TYR A 417 17.33 -19.67 -26.43
C TYR A 417 17.77 -20.21 -25.07
N ARG A 418 17.12 -21.27 -24.56
CA ARG A 418 17.44 -21.87 -23.27
C ARG A 418 18.90 -22.31 -23.18
N THR A 419 19.37 -23.13 -24.13
CA THR A 419 20.77 -23.59 -24.14
C THR A 419 21.75 -22.43 -24.36
N LYS A 420 21.39 -21.44 -25.19
CA LYS A 420 22.21 -20.24 -25.40
C LYS A 420 22.32 -19.36 -24.15
N VAL A 421 21.24 -19.20 -23.38
CA VAL A 421 21.20 -18.48 -22.09
C VAL A 421 22.03 -19.23 -21.06
N LEU A 422 21.79 -20.54 -20.90
CA LEU A 422 22.52 -21.40 -19.96
C LEU A 422 24.03 -21.41 -20.26
N ALA A 423 24.43 -21.35 -21.53
CA ALA A 423 25.84 -21.24 -21.91
C ALA A 423 26.53 -19.99 -21.35
N LYS A 424 25.79 -18.90 -21.06
CA LYS A 424 26.34 -17.68 -20.45
C LYS A 424 26.62 -17.82 -18.95
N PHE A 425 26.12 -18.88 -18.31
CA PHE A 425 26.44 -19.25 -16.93
C PHE A 425 27.69 -20.12 -16.80
N TRP A 426 28.34 -20.47 -17.92
CA TRP A 426 29.55 -21.28 -17.93
C TRP A 426 29.37 -22.55 -17.09
N ASP A 427 30.34 -22.89 -16.25
CA ASP A 427 30.40 -24.12 -15.46
C ASP A 427 29.23 -24.25 -14.47
N ARG A 428 28.49 -23.17 -14.22
CA ARG A 428 27.32 -23.13 -13.34
C ARG A 428 25.98 -23.36 -14.05
N ALA A 429 25.99 -23.69 -15.35
CA ALA A 429 24.75 -23.93 -16.10
C ALA A 429 23.83 -25.00 -15.47
N SER A 430 24.39 -26.00 -14.79
CA SER A 430 23.62 -27.04 -14.07
C SER A 430 22.96 -26.55 -12.79
N GLU A 431 23.40 -25.43 -12.23
CA GLU A 431 22.87 -24.84 -11.00
C GLU A 431 21.64 -23.95 -11.27
N VAL A 432 21.43 -23.54 -12.53
CA VAL A 432 20.42 -22.54 -12.90
C VAL A 432 19.13 -23.18 -13.38
N CYS A 433 18.06 -22.99 -12.64
CA CYS A 433 16.69 -23.23 -13.05
C CYS A 433 16.17 -22.05 -13.88
N LEU A 434 15.99 -22.28 -15.19
CA LEU A 434 15.52 -21.27 -16.14
C LEU A 434 14.03 -21.47 -16.42
N ASP A 435 13.23 -20.41 -16.31
CA ASP A 435 11.79 -20.39 -16.59
C ASP A 435 11.02 -21.50 -15.85
N ASN A 436 11.29 -21.62 -14.54
CA ASN A 436 10.71 -22.63 -13.65
C ASN A 436 10.97 -24.09 -14.08
N THR A 437 11.94 -24.32 -14.96
CA THR A 437 12.32 -25.64 -15.45
C THR A 437 13.79 -25.91 -15.18
N SER A 438 14.08 -26.97 -14.42
CA SER A 438 15.44 -27.44 -14.16
C SER A 438 16.18 -27.80 -15.44
N THR A 439 17.49 -27.55 -15.47
CA THR A 439 18.35 -27.87 -16.61
C THR A 439 18.37 -29.37 -16.88
N THR A 440 18.10 -29.75 -18.13
CA THR A 440 18.13 -31.15 -18.56
C THR A 440 19.53 -31.56 -19.04
N GLU A 441 19.84 -32.86 -18.99
CA GLU A 441 21.13 -33.40 -19.45
C GLU A 441 21.41 -33.03 -20.92
N LYS A 442 20.40 -33.11 -21.79
CA LYS A 442 20.52 -32.71 -23.20
C LYS A 442 20.89 -31.23 -23.38
N GLU A 443 20.34 -30.35 -22.54
CA GLU A 443 20.70 -28.94 -22.56
C GLU A 443 22.15 -28.73 -22.09
N LEU A 444 22.59 -29.47 -21.09
CA LEU A 444 23.97 -29.42 -20.58
C LEU A 444 24.98 -29.89 -21.62
N ASP A 445 24.73 -31.00 -22.32
CA ASP A 445 25.58 -31.48 -23.42
C ASP A 445 25.74 -30.40 -24.50
N THR A 446 24.62 -29.77 -24.89
CA THR A 446 24.60 -28.70 -25.88
C THR A 446 25.39 -27.48 -25.37
N VAL A 447 25.23 -27.14 -24.09
CA VAL A 447 25.96 -26.05 -23.43
C VAL A 447 27.46 -26.31 -23.43
N GLU A 448 27.93 -27.54 -23.19
CA GLU A 448 29.36 -27.90 -23.24
C GLU A 448 29.96 -27.68 -24.63
N VAL A 449 29.23 -28.08 -25.68
CA VAL A 449 29.64 -27.83 -27.07
C VAL A 449 29.73 -26.32 -27.34
N LEU A 450 28.73 -25.54 -26.93
CA LEU A 450 28.72 -24.09 -27.10
C LEU A 450 29.88 -23.41 -26.36
N LYS A 451 30.17 -23.84 -25.12
CA LYS A 451 31.33 -23.36 -24.35
C LYS A 451 32.65 -23.64 -25.06
N ALA A 452 32.83 -24.85 -25.59
CA ALA A 452 34.05 -25.23 -26.32
C ALA A 452 34.25 -24.36 -27.57
N ILE A 453 33.17 -24.07 -28.30
CA ILE A 453 33.19 -23.16 -29.45
C ILE A 453 33.56 -21.73 -29.03
N GLU A 454 32.97 -21.22 -27.94
CA GLU A 454 33.26 -19.86 -27.45
C GLU A 454 34.72 -19.75 -26.97
N LYS A 455 35.24 -20.75 -26.23
CA LYS A 455 36.66 -20.85 -25.84
C LYS A 455 37.61 -20.89 -27.04
N ALA A 456 37.28 -21.67 -28.07
CA ALA A 456 38.08 -21.74 -29.30
C ALA A 456 38.10 -20.40 -30.06
N LYS A 457 36.96 -19.70 -30.12
CA LYS A 457 36.86 -18.35 -30.72
C LYS A 457 37.70 -17.33 -29.96
N GLU A 458 37.63 -17.33 -28.63
CA GLU A 458 38.43 -16.43 -27.79
C GLU A 458 39.93 -16.68 -27.94
N ALA A 459 40.36 -17.95 -27.98
CA ALA A 459 41.76 -18.31 -28.22
C ALA A 459 42.26 -17.83 -29.59
N LYS A 460 41.46 -18.02 -30.65
CA LYS A 460 41.76 -17.54 -32.00
C LYS A 460 41.86 -16.01 -32.07
N ASN A 461 40.96 -15.30 -31.39
CA ASN A 461 40.97 -13.84 -31.33
C ASN A 461 42.20 -13.31 -30.57
N LYS A 462 42.59 -13.94 -29.45
CA LYS A 462 43.83 -13.62 -28.73
C LYS A 462 45.06 -13.85 -29.60
N ALA A 463 45.14 -14.96 -30.32
CA ALA A 463 46.25 -15.27 -31.24
C ALA A 463 46.36 -14.26 -32.41
N ASN A 464 45.23 -13.81 -32.95
CA ASN A 464 45.21 -12.79 -33.99
C ASN A 464 45.62 -11.40 -33.47
N ASN A 465 45.23 -11.03 -32.25
CA ASN A 465 45.66 -9.77 -31.63
C ASN A 465 47.14 -9.79 -31.23
N SER A 466 47.68 -10.93 -30.76
CA SER A 466 49.12 -11.05 -30.52
C SER A 466 49.93 -10.97 -31.81
N ASN A 467 49.45 -11.55 -32.91
CA ASN A 467 50.11 -11.44 -34.22
C ASN A 467 50.07 -10.01 -34.79
N LYS A 468 48.99 -9.25 -34.57
CA LYS A 468 48.94 -7.81 -34.91
C LYS A 468 49.92 -6.98 -34.08
N LYS A 469 50.02 -7.24 -32.77
CA LYS A 469 50.96 -6.53 -31.88
C LYS A 469 52.42 -6.81 -32.24
N ILE A 470 52.75 -8.06 -32.58
CA ILE A 470 54.07 -8.46 -33.10
C ILE A 470 54.34 -7.80 -34.47
N SER A 471 53.33 -7.64 -35.32
CA SER A 471 53.45 -6.95 -36.62
C SER A 471 53.62 -5.43 -36.52
N GLU A 472 53.14 -4.78 -35.45
CA GLU A 472 53.37 -3.34 -35.19
C GLU A 472 54.75 -3.08 -34.58
N ASP A 473 55.19 -3.89 -33.62
CA ASP A 473 56.55 -3.81 -33.06
C ASP A 473 57.62 -4.09 -34.13
N SER A 474 57.36 -5.02 -35.05
CA SER A 474 58.28 -5.29 -36.18
C SER A 474 58.25 -4.24 -37.29
N ARG A 475 57.24 -3.35 -37.35
CA ARG A 475 57.25 -2.15 -38.22
C ARG A 475 58.05 -1.00 -37.61
N LEU A 476 58.05 -0.86 -36.28
CA LEU A 476 58.83 0.17 -35.58
C LEU A 476 60.33 -0.15 -35.53
N THR A 477 60.73 -1.42 -35.63
CA THR A 477 62.15 -1.83 -35.74
C THR A 477 62.71 -1.81 -37.17
N ALA A 478 61.90 -1.53 -38.19
CA ALA A 478 62.31 -1.55 -39.59
C ALA A 478 62.59 -0.16 -40.21
N SER A 479 62.43 0.93 -39.46
CA SER A 479 62.63 2.30 -39.97
C SER A 479 63.85 3.06 -39.42
N SER A 480 64.79 2.41 -38.73
CA SER A 480 65.98 3.08 -38.17
C SER A 480 67.29 2.59 -38.80
N SER A 481 67.54 2.97 -40.04
CA SER A 481 68.91 2.99 -40.58
C SER A 481 69.03 3.97 -41.75
N LYS A 482 69.26 5.25 -41.44
CA LYS A 482 70.06 6.21 -42.22
C LYS A 482 70.25 7.55 -41.47
N ALA A 483 71.47 7.73 -40.95
CA ALA A 483 72.32 8.94 -40.91
C ALA A 483 71.86 10.28 -40.27
N ASN A 484 72.75 10.72 -39.35
CA ASN A 484 73.38 12.05 -39.18
C ASN A 484 72.89 13.07 -38.12
N CYS A 485 73.86 13.40 -37.22
CA CYS A 485 74.29 14.68 -36.62
C CYS A 485 73.33 15.88 -36.65
N SER A 486 73.19 16.74 -35.62
CA SER A 486 74.20 17.26 -34.67
C SER A 486 73.55 17.99 -33.48
N SER A 487 74.30 17.96 -32.37
CA SER A 487 74.33 18.81 -31.16
C SER A 487 73.57 20.15 -31.12
N LEU A 488 73.02 20.51 -29.94
CA LEU A 488 73.54 21.59 -29.07
C LEU A 488 72.80 21.70 -27.71
N ASN A 489 73.62 21.57 -26.65
CA ASN A 489 73.58 22.08 -25.28
C ASN A 489 72.43 23.01 -24.83
N ALA A 490 71.83 22.72 -23.66
CA ALA A 490 72.22 23.25 -22.35
C ALA A 490 71.11 23.09 -21.29
N ARG A 491 71.51 22.63 -20.10
CA ARG A 491 70.78 22.54 -18.82
C ARG A 491 71.41 23.59 -17.85
N PRO A 492 71.01 23.70 -16.57
CA PRO A 492 69.68 23.82 -15.97
C PRO A 492 69.64 24.92 -14.86
N SER A 493 68.47 25.29 -14.32
CA SER A 493 68.37 25.74 -12.92
C SER A 493 66.93 25.86 -12.42
N SER A 494 66.63 25.12 -11.37
CA SER A 494 65.57 25.36 -10.36
C SER A 494 66.23 26.03 -9.12
N PRO A 495 65.57 26.34 -7.99
CA PRO A 495 64.12 26.41 -7.65
C PRO A 495 63.73 27.73 -6.90
N SER A 496 62.44 27.99 -6.64
CA SER A 496 61.93 28.52 -5.34
C SER A 496 60.42 28.85 -5.36
N LEU A 497 59.73 28.38 -4.32
CA LEU A 497 58.42 28.78 -3.79
C LEU A 497 58.67 29.28 -2.34
N PRO A 498 57.67 29.78 -1.59
CA PRO A 498 56.62 30.77 -1.85
C PRO A 498 56.54 31.83 -0.70
N ARG A 499 55.60 32.79 -0.74
CA ARG A 499 54.82 33.29 0.44
C ARG A 499 53.76 34.36 0.04
N PRO A 500 52.74 34.62 0.90
CA PRO A 500 51.38 34.99 0.51
C PRO A 500 51.05 36.48 0.71
N VAL A 501 49.92 36.92 0.15
CA VAL A 501 49.36 38.26 0.40
C VAL A 501 48.00 38.12 1.07
N SER A 502 47.87 38.85 2.17
CA SER A 502 46.71 39.03 3.02
C SER A 502 45.82 40.18 2.57
N SER A 503 44.51 39.98 2.71
CA SER A 503 43.49 40.90 3.22
C SER A 503 43.30 42.31 2.63
N SER A 504 42.07 42.59 2.21
CA SER A 504 41.41 43.87 2.49
C SER A 504 39.89 43.68 2.69
N LYS A 505 39.38 44.36 3.71
CA LYS A 505 37.98 44.51 4.14
C LYS A 505 37.33 45.72 3.45
N GLY A 506 36.00 45.78 3.52
CA GLY A 506 35.14 46.97 3.30
C GLY A 506 34.05 46.64 2.28
N THR A 507 32.75 46.60 2.61
CA THR A 507 31.93 47.39 3.54
C THR A 507 30.65 46.64 3.88
#